data_AF-A0A2E4CEY4-F1
#
_entry.id   AF-A0A2E4CEY4-F1
#
_cell.length_a   1.000
_cell.length_b   1.000
_cell.length_c   1.000
_cell.angle_alpha   90.00
_cell.angle_beta   90.00
_cell.angle_gamma   90.00
#
_symmetry.space_group_name_H-M   'P 1'
#
loop_
_entity.id
_entity.type
_entity.pdbx_description
1 polymer ?
#
loop_
_entity_poly.entity_id
_entity_poly.type
_entity_poly.pdbx_seq_one_letter_code
_entity_poly.pdbx_strand_id
1 'polypeptide(L)'
;EPTLVAIAGRIDAGDVEPFQDGVASFLISQLPEGDHAEGDPDHADNCPFCKRKLKNAPKAVVRILDDSGEVMTVDARQLLGIAKGDVVVVRGSATYLEPVNTVQIDAEGIFVR
;
A
#
# COMPACT_ATOMS: atom_id res chain seq x y z
N GLU A 1 -10.40 -7.51 -14.64
CA GLU A 1 -9.65 -8.77 -14.54
C GLU A 1 -8.37 -8.53 -13.76
N PRO A 2 -7.82 -9.55 -13.07
CA PRO A 2 -6.57 -9.41 -12.35
C PRO A 2 -5.40 -9.13 -13.32
N THR A 3 -4.53 -8.19 -12.97
CA THR A 3 -3.35 -7.82 -13.77
C THR A 3 -2.10 -7.91 -12.92
N LEU A 4 -1.04 -8.57 -13.42
CA LEU A 4 0.24 -8.61 -12.72
C LEU A 4 0.89 -7.22 -12.74
N VAL A 5 1.20 -6.69 -11.56
CA VAL A 5 1.81 -5.36 -11.38
C VAL A 5 2.95 -5.41 -10.38
N ALA A 6 3.80 -4.37 -10.42
CA ALA A 6 4.72 -4.02 -9.35
C ALA A 6 4.47 -2.55 -8.98
N ILE A 7 4.07 -2.29 -7.73
CA ILE A 7 3.77 -0.93 -7.26
C ILE A 7 4.58 -0.58 -6.02
N ALA A 8 4.99 0.67 -5.92
CA ALA A 8 5.63 1.23 -4.74
C ALA A 8 4.63 2.08 -3.95
N GLY A 9 4.58 1.90 -2.64
CA GLY A 9 3.67 2.62 -1.77
C GLY A 9 4.21 2.75 -0.35
N ARG A 10 3.66 3.70 0.39
CA ARG A 10 3.90 3.82 1.82
C ARG A 10 2.82 3.06 2.57
N ILE A 11 3.17 2.29 3.60
CA ILE A 11 2.19 1.68 4.49
C ILE A 11 1.48 2.79 5.29
N ASP A 12 0.33 3.20 4.79
CA ASP A 12 -0.43 4.30 5.34
C ASP A 12 -1.89 4.29 4.85
N ALA A 13 -2.80 4.54 5.79
CA ALA A 13 -4.24 4.66 5.55
C ALA A 13 -4.77 6.05 5.97
N GLY A 14 -3.90 7.06 6.10
CA GLY A 14 -4.24 8.35 6.67
C GLY A 14 -4.54 8.24 8.16
N ASP A 15 -5.72 8.69 8.57
CA ASP A 15 -6.20 8.68 9.96
C ASP A 15 -6.65 7.29 10.44
N VAL A 16 -6.68 6.29 9.56
CA VAL A 16 -7.05 4.92 9.88
C VAL A 16 -5.81 4.06 10.13
N GLU A 17 -5.97 3.00 10.92
CA GLU A 17 -4.95 1.97 11.10
C GLU A 17 -4.74 1.19 9.79
N PRO A 18 -3.53 1.18 9.18
CA PRO A 18 -3.29 0.48 7.92
C PRO A 18 -3.21 -1.04 8.06
N PHE A 19 -3.01 -1.57 9.27
CA PHE A 19 -2.93 -3.01 9.51
C PHE A 19 -4.27 -3.58 10.02
N GLN A 20 -4.53 -4.84 9.66
CA GLN A 20 -5.57 -5.62 10.31
C GLN A 20 -4.94 -6.59 11.31
N ASP A 21 -5.38 -6.55 12.56
CA ASP A 21 -4.85 -7.42 13.61
C ASP A 21 -5.04 -8.90 13.26
N GLY A 22 -3.96 -9.67 13.36
CA GLY A 22 -3.98 -11.12 13.18
C GLY A 22 -4.17 -11.60 11.73
N VAL A 23 -4.11 -10.69 10.76
CA VAL A 23 -4.28 -11.01 9.33
C VAL A 23 -3.13 -10.44 8.51
N ALA A 24 -2.70 -11.20 7.50
CA ALA A 24 -1.56 -10.85 6.66
C ALA A 24 -2.01 -9.88 5.55
N SER A 25 -2.55 -8.75 5.96
CA SER A 25 -3.11 -7.71 5.10
C SER A 25 -2.78 -6.32 5.62
N PHE A 26 -2.49 -5.40 4.71
CA PHE A 26 -2.23 -4.01 5.05
C PHE A 26 -2.55 -3.06 3.89
N LEU A 27 -2.78 -1.80 4.22
CA LEU A 27 -3.03 -0.73 3.25
C LEU A 27 -1.75 0.01 2.90
N ILE A 28 -1.58 0.32 1.61
CA ILE A 28 -0.58 1.26 1.13
C ILE A 28 -1.22 2.45 0.41
N SER A 29 -0.62 3.61 0.59
CA SER A 29 -0.91 4.84 -0.15
C SER A 29 0.16 5.10 -1.20
N GLN A 30 -0.22 5.84 -2.24
CA GLN A 30 0.68 6.26 -3.29
C GLN A 30 1.82 7.11 -2.71
N LEU A 31 3.05 6.88 -3.18
CA LEU A 31 4.18 7.77 -2.85
C LEU A 31 3.99 9.13 -3.56
N PRO A 32 4.31 10.26 -2.88
CA PRO A 32 4.30 11.55 -3.56
C PRO A 32 5.24 11.55 -4.77
N GLU A 33 4.78 12.13 -5.88
CA GLU A 33 5.59 12.30 -7.09
C GLU A 33 6.76 13.25 -6.77
N GLY A 34 7.99 12.74 -6.82
CA GLY A 34 9.20 13.49 -6.46
C GLY A 34 9.55 14.64 -7.42
N ASP A 35 9.04 14.61 -8.65
CA ASP A 35 9.33 15.62 -9.68
C ASP A 35 8.82 17.02 -9.30
N HIS A 36 7.80 17.11 -8.45
CA HIS A 36 7.26 18.40 -7.99
C HIS A 36 8.05 18.98 -6.81
N ALA A 37 8.85 18.16 -6.15
CA ALA A 37 9.59 18.58 -4.96
C ALA A 37 10.96 19.21 -5.31
N GLU A 38 11.40 19.14 -6.58
CA GLU A 38 12.73 19.61 -7.03
C GLU A 38 13.90 19.11 -6.15
N GLY A 39 13.72 17.96 -5.48
CA GLY A 39 14.70 17.40 -4.54
C GLY A 39 14.63 17.94 -3.11
N ASP A 40 13.67 18.79 -2.77
CA ASP A 40 13.38 19.25 -1.41
C ASP A 40 12.39 18.29 -0.69
N PRO A 41 12.86 17.50 0.29
CA PRO A 41 12.00 16.57 1.03
C PRO A 41 10.87 17.27 1.80
N ASP A 42 11.09 18.48 2.30
CA ASP A 42 10.09 19.22 3.08
C ASP A 42 8.96 19.73 2.18
N HIS A 43 9.26 20.03 0.92
CA HIS A 43 8.25 20.39 -0.08
C HIS A 43 7.31 19.22 -0.39
N ALA A 44 7.87 18.03 -0.61
CA ALA A 44 7.09 16.83 -0.96
C ALA A 44 6.03 16.51 0.09
N ASP A 45 6.39 16.63 1.37
CA ASP A 45 5.52 16.27 2.49
C ASP A 45 4.57 17.40 2.91
N ASN A 46 4.80 18.65 2.48
CA ASN A 46 3.97 19.80 2.88
C ASN A 46 3.15 20.45 1.76
N CYS A 47 3.34 20.06 0.51
CA CYS A 47 2.60 20.63 -0.61
C CYS A 47 1.07 20.38 -0.48
N PRO A 48 0.25 21.44 -0.38
CA PRO A 48 -1.20 21.30 -0.21
C PRO A 48 -1.89 20.66 -1.43
N PHE A 49 -1.30 20.76 -2.62
CA PHE A 49 -1.80 20.13 -3.84
C PHE A 49 -1.57 18.61 -3.82
N CYS A 50 -0.35 18.17 -3.47
CA CYS A 50 -0.03 16.75 -3.35
C CYS A 50 -0.87 16.11 -2.24
N LYS A 51 -1.00 16.77 -1.08
CA LYS A 51 -1.88 16.30 0.01
C LYS A 51 -3.33 16.08 -0.45
N ARG A 52 -3.89 17.01 -1.23
CA ARG A 52 -5.26 16.88 -1.75
C ARG A 52 -5.40 15.75 -2.78
N LYS A 53 -4.42 15.58 -3.68
CA LYS A 53 -4.39 14.48 -4.66
C LYS A 53 -4.32 13.13 -3.93
N LEU A 54 -3.42 13.00 -2.95
CA LEU A 54 -3.24 11.79 -2.14
C LEU A 54 -4.46 11.45 -1.27
N LYS A 55 -5.17 12.47 -0.76
CA LYS A 55 -6.41 12.25 0.01
C LYS A 55 -7.50 11.54 -0.80
N ASN A 56 -7.56 11.79 -2.11
CA ASN A 56 -8.56 11.20 -3.01
C ASN A 56 -8.02 10.04 -3.84
N ALA A 57 -6.72 9.72 -3.73
CA ALA A 57 -6.11 8.63 -4.47
C ALA A 57 -6.67 7.29 -3.98
N PRO A 58 -6.99 6.35 -4.90
CA PRO A 58 -7.33 4.98 -4.53
C PRO A 58 -6.21 4.40 -3.66
N LYS A 59 -6.56 3.85 -2.51
CA LYS A 59 -5.62 3.07 -1.70
C LYS A 59 -5.47 1.68 -2.29
N ALA A 60 -4.37 1.02 -2.00
CA ALA A 60 -4.22 -0.39 -2.30
C ALA A 60 -4.25 -1.22 -1.02
N VAL A 61 -5.07 -2.27 -1.00
CA VAL A 61 -5.04 -3.32 0.03
C VAL A 61 -4.17 -4.45 -0.47
N VAL A 62 -3.12 -4.75 0.28
CA VAL A 62 -2.17 -5.82 -0.01
C VAL A 62 -2.56 -7.02 0.84
N ARG A 63 -2.76 -8.18 0.21
CA ARG A 63 -3.11 -9.44 0.88
C ARG A 63 -2.01 -10.45 0.62
N ILE A 64 -1.61 -11.18 1.65
CA ILE A 64 -0.68 -12.29 1.54
C ILE A 64 -1.51 -13.55 1.70
N LEU A 65 -1.53 -14.36 0.65
CA LEU A 65 -2.35 -15.57 0.60
C LEU A 65 -1.49 -16.79 0.95
N ASP A 66 -2.13 -17.81 1.52
CA ASP A 66 -1.56 -19.15 1.64
C ASP A 66 -1.74 -19.96 0.33
N ASP A 67 -1.26 -21.21 0.34
CA ASP A 67 -1.34 -22.11 -0.80
C ASP A 67 -2.79 -22.49 -1.20
N SER A 68 -3.77 -22.22 -0.33
CA SER A 68 -5.19 -22.42 -0.61
C SER A 68 -5.86 -21.20 -1.25
N GLY A 69 -5.16 -20.06 -1.31
CA GLY A 69 -5.66 -18.79 -1.82
C GLY A 69 -6.43 -17.97 -0.76
N GLU A 70 -6.34 -18.34 0.52
CA GLU A 70 -6.93 -17.58 1.62
C GLU A 70 -5.90 -16.64 2.25
N VAL A 71 -6.36 -15.50 2.79
CA VAL A 71 -5.46 -14.56 3.46
C VAL A 71 -4.92 -15.20 4.73
N MET A 72 -3.59 -15.20 4.90
CA MET A 72 -2.97 -15.87 6.05
C MET A 72 -3.44 -15.26 7.38
N THR A 73 -3.70 -16.12 8.36
CA THR A 73 -4.12 -15.76 9.73
C THR A 73 -2.94 -15.47 10.65
N VAL A 74 -2.04 -14.59 10.18
CA VAL A 74 -0.89 -14.08 10.93
C VAL A 74 -0.79 -12.59 10.69
N ASP A 75 -0.45 -11.82 11.72
CA ASP A 75 -0.32 -10.38 11.59
C ASP A 75 0.79 -10.01 10.59
N ALA A 76 0.51 -9.13 9.62
CA ALA A 76 1.49 -8.73 8.62
C ALA A 76 2.76 -8.11 9.23
N ARG A 77 2.63 -7.41 10.37
CA ARG A 77 3.78 -6.81 11.09
C ARG A 77 4.68 -7.89 11.66
N GLN A 78 4.11 -8.99 12.16
CA GLN A 78 4.86 -10.13 12.68
C GLN A 78 5.49 -10.96 11.55
N LEU A 79 4.74 -11.17 10.46
CA LEU A 79 5.19 -11.98 9.33
C LEU A 79 6.36 -11.34 8.59
N LEU A 80 6.31 -10.02 8.36
CA LEU A 80 7.25 -9.31 7.51
C LEU A 80 8.19 -8.36 8.26
N GLY A 81 7.95 -8.09 9.55
CA GLY A 81 8.74 -7.13 10.33
C GLY A 81 8.53 -5.67 9.90
N ILE A 82 7.34 -5.35 9.38
CA ILE A 82 6.98 -4.03 8.82
C ILE A 82 6.18 -3.17 9.80
N ALA A 83 6.18 -1.86 9.59
CA ALA A 83 5.48 -0.87 10.41
C ALA A 83 4.78 0.22 9.56
N LYS A 84 3.88 0.99 10.19
CA LYS A 84 3.24 2.15 9.55
C LYS A 84 4.32 3.16 9.18
N GLY A 85 4.27 3.65 7.94
CA GLY A 85 5.24 4.60 7.40
C GLY A 85 6.33 3.97 6.54
N ASP A 86 6.54 2.64 6.62
CA ASP A 86 7.51 1.95 5.76
C ASP A 86 7.15 2.11 4.29
N VAL A 87 8.17 2.15 3.44
CA VAL A 87 8.00 2.15 1.99
C VAL A 87 8.23 0.74 1.48
N VAL A 88 7.27 0.21 0.75
CA VAL A 88 7.33 -1.14 0.20
C VAL A 88 7.13 -1.13 -1.31
N VAL A 89 7.73 -2.12 -1.97
CA VAL A 89 7.41 -2.50 -3.34
C VAL A 89 6.70 -3.83 -3.30
N VAL A 90 5.48 -3.87 -3.84
CA VAL A 90 4.62 -5.05 -3.88
C VAL A 90 4.49 -5.52 -5.31
N ARG A 91 4.86 -6.77 -5.57
CA ARG A 91 4.59 -7.48 -6.83
C ARG A 91 3.45 -8.46 -6.60
N GLY A 92 2.44 -8.43 -7.46
CA GLY A 92 1.28 -9.30 -7.30
C GLY A 92 0.18 -9.07 -8.33
N SER A 93 -0.90 -9.82 -8.16
CA SER A 93 -2.08 -9.76 -9.02
C SER A 93 -3.05 -8.69 -8.51
N ALA A 94 -3.23 -7.61 -9.28
CA ALA A 94 -4.05 -6.47 -8.91
C ALA A 94 -5.45 -6.51 -9.52
N THR A 95 -6.46 -6.25 -8.70
CA THR A 95 -7.85 -6.08 -9.13
C THR A 95 -8.39 -4.76 -8.59
N TYR A 96 -8.89 -3.90 -9.47
CA TYR A 96 -9.57 -2.68 -9.05
C TYR A 96 -11.00 -3.00 -8.61
N LEU A 97 -11.32 -2.65 -7.37
CA LEU A 97 -12.62 -2.81 -6.74
C LEU A 97 -13.37 -1.47 -6.81
N GLU A 98 -14.06 -1.24 -7.93
CA GLU A 98 -14.81 -0.01 -8.21
C GLU A 98 -15.78 0.42 -7.09
N PRO A 99 -16.58 -0.48 -6.46
CA PRO A 99 -17.55 -0.08 -5.43
C PRO A 99 -16.94 0.60 -4.20
N VAL A 100 -15.65 0.34 -3.94
CA VAL A 100 -14.92 0.85 -2.77
C VAL A 100 -13.68 1.66 -3.16
N ASN A 101 -13.53 2.00 -4.44
CA ASN A 101 -12.40 2.77 -4.99
C ASN A 101 -11.03 2.32 -4.45
N THR A 102 -10.81 1.00 -4.44
CA THR A 102 -9.62 0.38 -3.83
C THR A 102 -8.98 -0.61 -4.81
N VAL A 103 -7.66 -0.65 -4.87
CA VAL A 103 -6.93 -1.70 -5.60
C VAL A 103 -6.62 -2.83 -4.63
N GLN A 104 -7.14 -4.02 -4.87
CA GLN A 104 -6.73 -5.22 -4.14
C GLN A 104 -5.53 -5.84 -4.84
N ILE A 105 -4.49 -6.21 -4.08
CA ILE A 105 -3.29 -6.87 -4.61
C ILE A 105 -3.04 -8.14 -3.81
N ASP A 106 -3.07 -9.25 -4.51
CA ASP A 106 -2.64 -10.53 -3.96
C ASP A 106 -1.14 -10.65 -4.20
N ALA A 107 -0.37 -10.52 -3.13
CA ALA A 107 1.07 -10.35 -3.19
C ALA A 107 1.78 -11.69 -3.46
N GLU A 108 2.66 -11.67 -4.46
CA GLU A 108 3.60 -12.75 -4.77
C GLU A 108 5.01 -12.44 -4.23
N GLY A 109 5.28 -11.17 -3.92
CA GLY A 109 6.55 -10.74 -3.34
C GLY A 109 6.47 -9.31 -2.82
N ILE A 110 7.13 -9.08 -1.68
CA ILE A 110 7.19 -7.77 -1.01
C ILE A 110 8.65 -7.45 -0.70
N PHE A 111 9.07 -6.26 -1.08
CA PHE A 111 10.39 -5.71 -0.75
C PHE A 111 10.20 -4.47 0.13
N VAL A 112 10.85 -4.46 1.29
CA VAL A 112 10.87 -3.31 2.20
C VAL A 112 12.08 -2.44 1.85
N ARG A 113 11.87 -1.13 1.75
CA ARG A 113 12.85 -0.16 1.24
C ARG A 113 13.53 0.64 2.34
#